data_AF-A0A960UDP7-F1
#
_entry.id   AF-A0A960UDP7-F1
#
_cell.length_a   1.000
_cell.length_b   1.000
_cell.length_c   1.000
_cell.angle_alpha   90.00
_cell.angle_beta   90.00
_cell.angle_gamma   90.00
#
_symmetry.space_group_name_H-M   'P 1'
#
loop_
_entity.id
_entity.type
_entity.pdbx_description
1 polymer ?
#
loop_
_entity_poly.entity_id
_entity_poly.type
_entity_poly.pdbx_seq_one_letter_code
_entity_poly.pdbx_strand_id
1 'polypeptide(L)'
;YEELLLYQAELYSLSSQIQKKSLEEWDAGNMEHLLHSIRVAIFSAKNLRDVTRDLENLEASEIKYFNERYIEFRKKMLRYYTSLSSQLNKKLSEEFVEADFTKLLDEVNEDDKKFLQTTLNFIAEFNPGRNDMSRLIVVNRSFVTSTREIISATREFSLLKNKDSV
;
A
#
# COMPACT_ATOMS: atom_id res chain seq x y z
N TYR A 1 -0.26 15.55 1.37
CA TYR A 1 0.93 15.26 0.52
C TYR A 1 2.13 16.08 0.93
N GLU A 2 1.98 17.39 1.09
CA GLU A 2 3.04 18.25 1.64
C GLU A 2 3.52 17.74 3.00
N GLU A 3 2.60 17.29 3.86
CA GLU A 3 2.93 16.61 5.12
C GLU A 3 3.71 15.30 4.94
N LEU A 4 3.37 14.48 3.92
CA LEU A 4 4.12 13.24 3.61
C LEU A 4 5.54 13.53 3.12
N LEU A 5 5.73 14.60 2.34
CA LEU A 5 7.06 15.07 1.92
C LEU A 5 7.85 15.65 3.09
N LEU A 6 7.17 16.32 4.03
CA LEU A 6 7.76 16.84 5.26
C LEU A 6 8.27 15.68 6.13
N TYR A 7 7.44 14.66 6.36
CA TYR A 7 7.83 13.44 7.06
C TYR A 7 8.97 12.71 6.36
N GLN A 8 8.98 12.66 5.02
CA GLN A 8 10.09 12.11 4.25
C GLN A 8 11.40 12.86 4.52
N ALA A 9 11.36 14.20 4.50
CA ALA A 9 12.53 15.04 4.72
C ALA A 9 13.04 14.94 6.15
N GLU A 10 12.15 14.88 7.15
CA GLU A 10 12.50 14.67 8.54
C GLU A 10 13.17 13.30 8.76
N LEU A 11 12.67 12.24 8.11
CA LEU A 11 13.25 10.90 8.21
C LEU A 11 14.63 10.80 7.56
N TYR A 12 14.86 11.49 6.43
CA TYR A 12 16.20 11.61 5.86
C TYR A 12 17.16 12.46 6.70
N SER A 13 16.65 13.51 7.35
CA SER A 13 17.45 14.31 8.28
C SER A 13 17.87 13.46 9.48
N LEU A 14 16.93 12.73 10.06
CA LEU A 14 17.17 11.82 11.18
C LEU A 14 18.18 10.72 10.81
N SER A 15 18.08 10.14 9.61
CA SER A 15 19.06 9.14 9.15
C SER A 15 20.46 9.68 8.94
N SER A 16 20.58 10.88 8.37
CA SER A 16 21.88 11.52 8.22
C SER A 16 22.51 11.84 9.58
N GLN A 17 21.70 12.21 10.57
CA GLN A 17 22.17 12.46 11.93
C GLN A 17 22.59 11.16 12.64
N ILE A 18 21.85 10.07 12.43
CA ILE A 18 22.17 8.75 12.97
C ILE A 18 23.43 8.17 12.32
N GLN A 19 23.64 8.30 11.01
CA GLN A 19 24.88 7.87 10.35
C GLN A 19 26.12 8.65 10.82
N LYS A 20 25.95 9.89 11.28
CA LYS A 20 27.05 10.75 11.77
C LYS A 20 27.45 10.43 13.21
N LYS A 21 26.56 9.86 14.03
CA LYS A 21 26.91 9.32 15.34
C LYS A 21 27.25 7.85 15.12
N SER A 22 28.52 7.46 15.28
CA SER A 22 28.92 6.05 15.11
C SER A 22 27.93 5.14 15.82
N LEU A 23 27.36 4.19 15.07
CA LEU A 23 26.34 3.26 15.52
C LEU A 23 26.95 2.25 16.50
N GLU A 24 27.11 2.67 17.74
CA GLU A 24 27.29 1.76 18.87
C GLU A 24 25.91 1.56 19.49
N GLU A 25 25.41 0.32 19.44
CA GLU A 25 24.13 -0.24 19.95
C GLU A 25 23.02 -0.54 18.92
N TRP A 26 22.87 0.20 17.82
CA TRP A 26 21.85 -0.13 16.81
C TRP A 26 22.49 -0.48 15.46
N ASP A 27 22.27 -1.73 15.03
CA ASP A 27 22.96 -2.28 13.86
C ASP A 27 22.64 -1.47 12.59
N ALA A 28 23.65 -1.09 11.80
CA ALA A 28 23.50 -0.23 10.62
C ALA A 28 22.48 -0.80 9.60
N GLY A 29 22.35 -2.13 9.56
CA GLY A 29 21.35 -2.81 8.76
C GLY A 29 19.91 -2.48 9.18
N ASN A 30 19.60 -2.41 10.47
CA ASN A 30 18.25 -2.08 10.95
C ASN A 30 17.83 -0.65 10.53
N MET A 31 18.79 0.29 10.47
CA MET A 31 18.54 1.64 9.96
C MET A 31 18.20 1.66 8.50
N GLU A 32 18.97 0.93 7.71
CA GLU A 32 18.76 0.86 6.28
C GLU A 32 17.39 0.25 5.96
N HIS A 33 16.99 -0.80 6.70
CA HIS A 33 15.67 -1.42 6.58
C HIS A 33 14.53 -0.46 6.93
N LEU A 34 14.60 0.27 8.06
CA LEU A 34 13.57 1.27 8.39
C LEU A 34 13.44 2.35 7.33
N LEU A 35 14.57 2.89 6.85
CA LEU A 35 14.57 3.93 5.83
C LEU A 35 14.07 3.44 4.48
N HIS A 36 14.31 2.17 4.16
CA HIS A 36 13.73 1.54 2.99
C HIS A 36 12.21 1.43 3.12
N SER A 37 11.72 0.84 4.21
CA SER A 37 10.29 0.72 4.53
C SER A 37 9.55 2.06 4.45
N ILE A 38 10.12 3.11 5.03
CA ILE A 38 9.58 4.47 4.98
C ILE A 38 9.49 4.98 3.53
N ARG A 39 10.57 4.85 2.75
CA ARG A 39 10.60 5.29 1.36
C ARG A 39 9.54 4.59 0.52
N VAL A 40 9.41 3.28 0.73
CA VAL A 40 8.40 2.45 0.07
C VAL A 40 7.00 2.95 0.44
N ALA A 41 6.67 3.08 1.72
CA ALA A 41 5.35 3.55 2.17
C ALA A 41 4.97 4.93 1.59
N ILE A 42 5.93 5.87 1.54
CA ILE A 42 5.70 7.21 0.98
C ILE A 42 5.50 7.18 -0.53
N PHE A 43 6.30 6.38 -1.24
CA PHE A 43 6.15 6.20 -2.68
C PHE A 43 4.79 5.57 -3.02
N SER A 44 4.39 4.53 -2.30
CA SER A 44 3.09 3.89 -2.45
C SER A 44 1.93 4.85 -2.15
N ALA A 45 2.03 5.67 -1.09
CA ALA A 45 1.02 6.69 -0.79
C ALA A 45 0.91 7.73 -1.91
N LYS A 46 2.04 8.13 -2.51
CA LYS A 46 2.05 9.02 -3.68
C LYS A 46 1.36 8.35 -4.87
N ASN A 47 1.67 7.09 -5.18
CA ASN A 47 1.05 6.37 -6.29
C ASN A 47 -0.48 6.26 -6.12
N LEU A 48 -0.97 5.98 -4.91
CA LEU A 48 -2.40 5.97 -4.59
C LEU A 48 -3.05 7.35 -4.81
N ARG A 49 -2.36 8.42 -4.43
CA ARG A 49 -2.81 9.78 -4.71
C ARG A 49 -2.82 10.08 -6.21
N ASP A 50 -1.79 9.68 -6.94
CA ASP A 50 -1.66 10.00 -8.36
C ASP A 50 -2.77 9.34 -9.20
N VAL A 51 -3.35 8.21 -8.74
CA VAL A 51 -4.53 7.59 -9.34
C VAL A 51 -5.88 8.12 -8.83
N THR A 52 -5.89 9.08 -7.89
CA THR A 52 -7.13 9.63 -7.32
C THR A 52 -7.97 10.33 -8.39
N ARG A 53 -7.33 11.09 -9.29
CA ARG A 53 -8.06 11.73 -10.41
C ARG A 53 -8.71 10.72 -11.34
N ASP A 54 -8.05 9.58 -11.57
CA ASP A 54 -8.63 8.51 -12.39
C ASP A 54 -9.80 7.81 -11.67
N LEU A 55 -9.73 7.68 -10.34
CA LEU A 55 -10.85 7.20 -9.52
C LEU A 55 -12.05 8.16 -9.54
N GLU A 56 -11.82 9.48 -9.47
CA GLU A 56 -12.86 10.50 -9.59
C GLU A 56 -13.54 10.45 -10.97
N ASN A 57 -12.76 10.23 -12.04
CA ASN A 57 -13.32 10.03 -13.38
C ASN A 57 -14.18 8.76 -13.49
N LEU A 58 -13.84 7.70 -12.75
CA LEU A 58 -14.65 6.47 -12.69
C LEU A 58 -15.97 6.70 -11.92
N GLU A 59 -15.97 7.54 -10.89
CA GLU A 59 -17.17 7.96 -10.13
C GLU A 59 -18.08 8.90 -10.94
N ALA A 60 -17.52 9.74 -11.80
CA ALA A 60 -18.28 10.63 -12.67
C ALA A 60 -18.83 9.94 -13.94
N SER A 61 -18.49 8.67 -14.15
CA SER A 61 -18.89 7.93 -15.34
C SER A 61 -20.39 7.62 -15.35
N GLU A 62 -21.03 7.75 -16.51
CA GLU A 62 -22.42 7.30 -16.73
C GLU A 62 -22.53 5.76 -16.77
N ILE A 63 -21.42 5.06 -17.01
CA ILE A 63 -21.38 3.60 -17.00
C ILE A 63 -21.38 3.10 -15.55
N LYS A 64 -22.51 2.49 -15.14
CA LYS A 64 -22.73 1.91 -13.81
C LYS A 64 -21.57 1.02 -13.31
N TYR A 65 -21.00 0.22 -14.21
CA TYR A 65 -19.88 -0.66 -13.90
C TYR A 65 -18.68 0.10 -13.30
N PHE A 66 -18.33 1.28 -13.83
CA PHE A 66 -17.20 2.07 -13.32
C PHE A 66 -17.47 2.65 -11.93
N ASN A 67 -18.70 3.09 -11.68
CA ASN A 67 -19.13 3.52 -10.34
C ASN A 67 -19.03 2.39 -9.31
N GLU A 68 -19.46 1.18 -9.69
CA GLU A 68 -19.32 0.00 -8.84
C GLU A 68 -17.85 -0.32 -8.55
N ARG A 69 -16.97 -0.24 -9.56
CA ARG A 69 -15.53 -0.44 -9.36
C ARG A 69 -14.94 0.61 -8.41
N TYR A 70 -15.30 1.88 -8.55
CA TYR A 70 -14.87 2.95 -7.65
C TYR A 70 -15.27 2.68 -6.20
N ILE A 71 -16.53 2.30 -5.96
CA ILE A 71 -17.02 1.94 -4.62
C ILE A 71 -16.22 0.78 -4.03
N GLU A 72 -15.95 -0.25 -4.83
CA GLU A 72 -15.15 -1.39 -4.38
C GLU A 72 -13.70 -1.00 -4.07
N PHE A 73 -13.07 -0.11 -4.85
CA PHE A 73 -11.75 0.42 -4.50
C PHE A 73 -11.75 1.12 -3.14
N ARG A 74 -12.74 1.99 -2.87
CA ARG A 74 -12.83 2.68 -1.58
C ARG A 74 -13.01 1.72 -0.41
N LYS A 75 -13.85 0.69 -0.56
CA LYS A 75 -14.02 -0.35 0.46
C LYS A 75 -12.72 -1.10 0.72
N LYS A 76 -12.01 -1.50 -0.33
CA LYS A 76 -10.72 -2.21 -0.22
C LYS A 76 -9.66 -1.33 0.46
N MET A 77 -9.53 -0.07 0.04
CA MET A 77 -8.64 0.92 0.66
C MET A 77 -8.86 1.00 2.17
N LEU A 78 -10.12 1.23 2.58
CA LEU A 78 -10.47 1.37 4.00
C LEU A 78 -10.22 0.09 4.78
N ARG A 79 -10.53 -1.07 4.19
CA ARG A 79 -10.29 -2.38 4.81
C ARG A 79 -8.80 -2.60 5.06
N TYR A 80 -7.94 -2.44 4.05
CA TYR A 80 -6.50 -2.63 4.22
C TYR A 80 -5.89 -1.61 5.19
N TYR A 81 -6.28 -0.35 5.10
CA TYR A 81 -5.85 0.68 6.05
C TYR A 81 -6.22 0.32 7.50
N THR A 82 -7.45 -0.14 7.72
CA THR A 82 -7.93 -0.52 9.06
C THR A 82 -7.18 -1.76 9.57
N SER A 83 -6.96 -2.76 8.72
CA SER A 83 -6.19 -3.96 9.06
C SER A 83 -4.75 -3.60 9.46
N LEU A 84 -4.06 -2.80 8.64
CA LEU A 84 -2.69 -2.35 8.91
C LEU A 84 -2.59 -1.52 10.19
N SER A 85 -3.51 -0.58 10.38
CA SER A 85 -3.57 0.25 11.60
C SER A 85 -3.80 -0.62 12.84
N SER A 86 -4.63 -1.66 12.73
CA SER A 86 -4.86 -2.59 13.84
C SER A 86 -3.62 -3.42 14.19
N GLN A 87 -2.80 -3.78 13.20
CA GLN A 87 -1.59 -4.57 13.39
C GLN A 87 -0.46 -3.75 14.02
N LEU A 88 -0.26 -2.50 13.59
CA LEU A 88 0.74 -1.59 14.16
C LEU A 88 0.58 -1.34 15.67
N ASN A 89 -0.66 -1.42 16.16
CA ASN A 89 -1.02 -1.18 17.55
C ASN A 89 -0.88 -2.43 18.44
N LYS A 90 -0.69 -3.62 17.86
CA LYS A 90 -0.52 -4.86 18.62
C LYS A 90 0.97 -5.15 18.87
N LYS A 91 1.30 -5.72 20.03
CA LYS A 91 2.56 -6.45 20.23
C LYS A 91 2.27 -7.92 19.98
N LEU A 92 2.66 -8.41 18.82
CA LEU A 92 2.51 -9.82 18.41
C LEU A 92 3.88 -10.49 18.42
N SER A 93 3.93 -11.81 18.59
CA SER A 93 5.18 -12.54 18.32
C SER A 93 5.55 -12.41 16.84
N GLU A 94 6.83 -12.60 16.51
CA GLU A 94 7.32 -12.60 15.13
C GLU A 94 6.52 -13.56 14.23
N GLU A 95 6.22 -14.77 14.71
CA GLU A 95 5.41 -15.76 13.98
C GLU A 95 4.00 -15.25 13.67
N PHE A 96 3.35 -14.58 14.63
CA PHE A 96 2.03 -13.99 14.41
C PHE A 96 2.07 -12.82 13.43
N VAL A 97 3.11 -11.98 13.48
CA VAL A 97 3.33 -10.91 12.50
C VAL A 97 3.44 -11.52 11.09
N GLU A 98 4.31 -12.52 10.90
CA GLU A 98 4.49 -13.17 9.60
C GLU A 98 3.19 -13.74 9.03
N ALA A 99 2.45 -14.49 9.83
CA ALA A 99 1.20 -15.11 9.41
C ALA A 99 0.13 -14.07 9.01
N ASP A 100 -0.04 -13.02 9.82
CA ASP A 100 -1.03 -11.97 9.61
C ASP A 100 -0.74 -11.14 8.35
N PHE A 101 0.52 -10.77 8.12
CA PHE A 101 0.93 -10.03 6.94
C PHE A 101 0.88 -10.89 5.66
N THR A 102 1.22 -12.18 5.76
CA THR A 102 1.07 -13.13 4.64
C THR A 102 -0.40 -13.25 4.22
N LYS A 103 -1.30 -13.40 5.20
CA LYS A 103 -2.74 -13.44 4.94
C LYS A 103 -3.24 -12.17 4.26
N LEU A 104 -2.79 -10.99 4.69
CA LEU A 104 -3.16 -9.73 4.03
C LEU A 104 -2.67 -9.66 2.58
N LEU A 105 -1.46 -10.14 2.30
CA LEU A 105 -0.95 -10.19 0.92
C LEU A 105 -1.77 -11.15 0.04
N ASP A 106 -2.18 -12.30 0.59
CA ASP A 106 -3.05 -13.24 -0.12
C ASP A 106 -4.42 -12.64 -0.41
N GLU A 107 -5.00 -11.89 0.53
CA GLU A 107 -6.25 -11.16 0.33
C GLU A 107 -6.13 -10.12 -0.80
N VAL A 108 -4.99 -9.42 -0.92
CA VAL A 108 -4.74 -8.50 -2.04
C VAL A 108 -4.68 -9.24 -3.37
N ASN A 109 -3.97 -10.36 -3.43
CA ASN A 109 -3.84 -11.16 -4.65
C ASN A 109 -5.19 -11.73 -5.10
N GLU A 110 -6.02 -12.17 -4.16
CA GLU A 110 -7.34 -12.70 -4.45
C GLU A 110 -8.29 -11.59 -4.96
N ASP A 111 -8.22 -10.41 -4.36
CA ASP A 111 -8.98 -9.24 -4.79
C ASP A 111 -8.60 -8.74 -6.18
N ASP A 112 -7.31 -8.84 -6.53
CA ASP A 112 -6.79 -8.52 -7.86
C ASP A 112 -7.30 -9.52 -8.91
N LYS A 113 -7.20 -10.82 -8.63
CA LYS A 113 -7.73 -11.87 -9.50
C LYS A 113 -9.23 -11.68 -9.78
N LYS A 114 -10.02 -11.45 -8.73
CA LYS A 114 -11.47 -11.19 -8.85
C LYS A 114 -11.73 -9.93 -9.68
N PHE A 115 -10.95 -8.88 -9.46
CA PHE A 115 -11.07 -7.66 -10.25
C PHE A 115 -10.81 -7.92 -11.74
N LEU A 116 -9.68 -8.56 -12.08
CA LEU A 116 -9.31 -8.84 -13.45
C LEU A 116 -10.35 -9.73 -14.13
N GLN A 117 -10.80 -10.79 -13.46
CA GLN A 117 -11.81 -11.69 -14.01
C GLN A 117 -13.13 -10.96 -14.31
N THR A 118 -13.63 -10.17 -13.36
CA THR A 118 -14.87 -9.41 -13.55
C THR A 118 -14.74 -8.31 -14.59
N THR A 119 -13.55 -7.72 -14.73
CA THR A 119 -13.24 -6.71 -15.76
C THR A 119 -13.19 -7.34 -17.14
N LEU A 120 -12.49 -8.47 -17.31
CA LEU A 120 -12.41 -9.19 -18.58
C LEU A 120 -13.79 -9.67 -19.06
N ASN A 121 -14.62 -10.18 -18.16
CA ASN A 121 -16.00 -10.58 -18.49
C ASN A 121 -16.81 -9.38 -19.00
N PHE A 122 -16.72 -8.23 -18.32
CA PHE A 122 -17.39 -7.00 -18.76
C PHE A 122 -16.89 -6.51 -20.12
N ILE A 123 -15.57 -6.59 -20.39
CA ILE A 123 -15.00 -6.27 -21.71
C ILE A 123 -15.61 -7.16 -22.80
N ALA A 124 -15.66 -8.47 -22.54
CA ALA A 124 -16.16 -9.45 -23.51
C ALA A 124 -17.65 -9.27 -23.82
N GLU A 125 -18.45 -8.89 -22.81
CA GLU A 125 -19.91 -8.76 -22.94
C GLU A 125 -20.34 -7.43 -23.56
N PHE A 126 -19.71 -6.31 -23.17
CA PHE A 126 -20.22 -4.97 -23.51
C PHE A 126 -19.33 -4.19 -24.48
N ASN A 127 -18.13 -4.69 -24.81
CA ASN A 127 -17.12 -4.00 -25.63
C ASN A 127 -17.02 -2.48 -25.32
N PRO A 128 -16.83 -2.10 -24.04
CA PRO A 128 -16.74 -0.70 -23.64
C PRO A 128 -15.54 0.00 -24.30
N GLY A 129 -15.58 1.33 -24.35
CA GLY A 129 -14.50 2.13 -24.92
C GLY A 129 -13.12 1.76 -24.37
N ARG A 130 -12.14 1.55 -25.27
CA ARG A 130 -10.78 1.06 -24.92
C ARG A 130 -10.04 1.93 -23.91
N ASN A 131 -10.28 3.25 -23.93
CA ASN A 131 -9.59 4.20 -23.08
C ASN A 131 -9.99 4.06 -21.61
N ASP A 132 -11.27 3.89 -21.30
CA ASP A 132 -11.74 3.81 -19.91
C ASP A 132 -11.39 2.47 -19.27
N MET A 133 -11.39 1.38 -20.05
CA MET A 133 -10.90 0.08 -19.57
C MET A 133 -9.41 0.09 -19.27
N SER A 134 -8.62 0.74 -20.13
CA SER A 134 -7.18 0.87 -19.92
C SER A 134 -6.89 1.67 -18.64
N ARG A 135 -7.61 2.78 -18.40
CA ARG A 135 -7.52 3.55 -17.15
C ARG A 135 -7.88 2.70 -15.94
N LEU A 136 -9.00 1.98 -16.00
CA LEU A 136 -9.46 1.12 -14.91
C LEU A 136 -8.42 0.04 -14.53
N ILE A 137 -7.78 -0.59 -15.52
CA ILE A 137 -6.72 -1.59 -15.31
C ILE A 137 -5.47 -0.94 -14.69
N VAL A 138 -5.08 0.25 -15.16
CA VAL A 138 -3.93 0.99 -14.61
C VAL A 138 -4.18 1.38 -13.16
N VAL A 139 -5.37 1.90 -12.84
CA VAL A 139 -5.77 2.23 -11.47
C VAL A 139 -5.67 1.01 -10.56
N ASN A 140 -6.21 -0.14 -11.01
CA ASN A 140 -6.11 -1.39 -10.24
C ASN A 140 -4.67 -1.82 -10.00
N ARG A 141 -3.83 -1.77 -11.04
CA ARG A 141 -2.42 -2.15 -10.92
C ARG A 141 -1.69 -1.26 -9.93
N SER A 142 -1.84 0.06 -10.03
CA SER A 142 -1.25 1.01 -9.09
C SER A 142 -1.75 0.78 -7.67
N PHE A 143 -3.04 0.50 -7.49
CA PHE A 143 -3.63 0.18 -6.20
C PHE A 143 -3.03 -1.10 -5.59
N VAL A 144 -2.99 -2.19 -6.35
CA VAL A 144 -2.46 -3.50 -5.90
C VAL A 144 -0.98 -3.39 -5.55
N THR A 145 -0.16 -2.79 -6.42
CA THR A 145 1.28 -2.62 -6.17
C THR A 145 1.51 -1.77 -4.93
N SER A 146 0.86 -0.61 -4.82
CA SER A 146 1.03 0.29 -3.67
C SER A 146 0.56 -0.36 -2.37
N THR A 147 -0.53 -1.12 -2.41
CA THR A 147 -1.06 -1.81 -1.22
C THR A 147 -0.08 -2.89 -0.75
N ARG A 148 0.47 -3.70 -1.65
CA ARG A 148 1.47 -4.72 -1.31
C ARG A 148 2.72 -4.12 -0.71
N GLU A 149 3.22 -3.03 -1.31
CA GLU A 149 4.37 -2.29 -0.82
C GLU A 149 4.16 -1.74 0.60
N ILE A 150 3.00 -1.14 0.88
CA ILE A 150 2.66 -0.65 2.23
C ILE A 150 2.57 -1.82 3.22
N ILE A 151 1.94 -2.93 2.84
CA ILE A 151 1.85 -4.14 3.69
C ILE A 151 3.26 -4.65 4.02
N SER A 152 4.14 -4.78 3.03
CA SER A 152 5.53 -5.21 3.23
C SER A 152 6.33 -4.26 4.11
N ALA A 153 6.24 -2.95 3.88
CA ALA A 153 6.90 -1.94 4.72
C ALA A 153 6.40 -1.97 6.17
N THR A 154 5.10 -2.16 6.37
CA THR A 154 4.49 -2.25 7.70
C THR A 154 4.91 -3.54 8.42
N ARG A 155 5.04 -4.65 7.69
CA ARG A 155 5.58 -5.91 8.20
C ARG A 155 7.00 -5.75 8.71
N GLU A 156 7.89 -5.19 7.88
CA GLU A 156 9.28 -4.93 8.25
C GLU A 156 9.38 -4.07 9.51
N PHE A 157 8.61 -2.97 9.57
CA PHE A 157 8.53 -2.13 10.76
C PHE A 157 8.07 -2.89 12.01
N SER A 158 7.05 -3.74 11.88
CA SER A 158 6.50 -4.52 13.00
C SER A 158 7.51 -5.55 13.53
N LEU A 159 8.27 -6.19 12.63
CA LEU A 159 9.33 -7.14 12.99
C LEU A 159 10.47 -6.46 13.74
N LEU A 160 10.89 -5.28 13.29
CA LEU A 160 11.95 -4.51 13.95
C LEU A 160 11.53 -4.05 15.35
N LYS A 161 10.31 -3.51 15.49
CA LYS A 161 9.74 -3.11 16.79
C LYS A 161 9.73 -4.24 17.83
N ASN A 162 9.55 -5.48 17.39
CA ASN A 162 9.54 -6.65 18.26
C ASN A 162 10.96 -7.08 18.70
N LYS A 163 11.99 -6.81 17.89
CA LYS A 163 13.39 -7.12 18.22
C LYS A 163 13.96 -6.19 19.30
N ASP A 164 13.55 -4.92 19.32
CA ASP A 164 14.00 -3.94 20.32
C ASP A 164 13.30 -4.08 21.70
N SER A 165 12.42 -5.08 21.87
CA SER A 165 11.67 -5.33 23.12
C SER A 165 12.23 -6.49 23.96
N VAL A 166 13.39 -7.05 23.60
CA VAL A 166 14.10 -8.13 24.30
C VAL A 166 15.38 -7.58 24.90
#